data_AF-A0A9D9LVW3-F1
#
_entry.id   AF-A0A9D9LVW3-F1
#
_cell.length_a   1.000
_cell.length_b   1.000
_cell.length_c   1.000
_cell.angle_alpha   90.00
_cell.angle_beta   90.00
_cell.angle_gamma   90.00
#
_symmetry.space_group_name_H-M   'P 1'
#
loop_
_entity.id
_entity.type
_entity.pdbx_description
1 polymer ?
#
loop_
_entity_poly.entity_id
_entity_poly.type
_entity_poly.pdbx_seq_one_letter_code
_entity_poly.pdbx_strand_id
1 'polypeptide(L)'
;MRRKTFTFISLILLQASLLLSGCKIEYRFNGASINYNEVKSITIDNFPNRASFQWGPMESMFNLSLTDIYARQTKLKQINRNGDLNLSGEITEYAQMNKSVSSDGYSAMIQLRMSVNVVFENRVKPSDNFERKFSATREFDSTQQLNDVQEQLVQEMIDEIVDQVFNATVANW
;
A
#
# COMPACT_ATOMS: atom_id res chain seq x y z
N MET A 1 -17.17 -6.39 -56.09
CA MET A 1 -16.59 -5.70 -54.91
C MET A 1 -17.03 -6.26 -53.54
N ARG A 2 -18.20 -6.90 -53.38
CA ARG A 2 -18.75 -7.34 -52.07
C ARG A 2 -18.05 -8.53 -51.35
N ARG A 3 -17.26 -9.36 -52.05
CA ARG A 3 -16.59 -10.53 -51.42
C ARG A 3 -15.33 -10.17 -50.62
N LYS A 4 -14.57 -9.15 -51.05
CA LYS A 4 -13.33 -8.73 -50.38
C LYS A 4 -13.57 -7.98 -49.07
N THR A 5 -14.70 -7.27 -48.97
CA THR A 5 -15.12 -6.58 -47.73
C THR A 5 -15.53 -7.56 -46.64
N PHE A 6 -16.20 -8.67 -46.99
CA PHE A 6 -16.62 -9.69 -46.02
C PHE A 6 -15.43 -10.46 -45.43
N THR A 7 -14.41 -10.78 -46.25
CA THR A 7 -13.15 -11.38 -45.77
C THR A 7 -12.32 -10.41 -44.92
N PHE A 8 -12.33 -9.11 -45.24
CA PHE A 8 -11.65 -8.10 -44.42
C PHE A 8 -12.31 -7.91 -43.05
N ILE A 9 -13.66 -7.88 -43.02
CA ILE A 9 -14.43 -7.77 -41.77
C ILE A 9 -14.22 -9.03 -40.90
N SER A 10 -14.18 -10.22 -41.50
CA SER A 10 -13.90 -11.47 -40.78
C SER A 10 -12.47 -11.53 -40.21
N LEU A 11 -11.49 -10.92 -40.87
CA LEU A 11 -10.10 -10.89 -40.42
C LEU A 11 -9.90 -9.91 -39.26
N ILE A 12 -10.62 -8.78 -39.26
CA ILE A 12 -10.63 -7.79 -38.17
C ILE A 12 -11.32 -8.34 -36.92
N LEU A 13 -12.43 -9.09 -37.09
CA LEU A 13 -13.14 -9.75 -35.98
C LEU A 13 -12.31 -10.86 -35.31
N LEU A 14 -11.51 -11.60 -36.08
CA LEU A 14 -10.61 -12.63 -35.55
C LEU A 14 -9.39 -12.04 -34.81
N GLN A 15 -8.95 -10.84 -35.19
CA GLN A 15 -7.84 -10.16 -34.52
C GLN A 15 -8.28 -9.50 -33.20
N ALA A 16 -9.54 -9.07 -33.10
CA ALA A 16 -10.11 -8.50 -31.88
C ALA A 16 -10.31 -9.55 -30.75
N SER A 17 -10.55 -10.83 -31.08
CA SER A 17 -10.75 -11.87 -30.06
C SER A 17 -9.48 -12.29 -29.33
N LEU A 18 -8.29 -12.06 -29.91
CA LEU A 18 -7.00 -12.37 -29.25
C LEU A 18 -6.58 -11.34 -28.20
N LEU A 19 -7.15 -10.13 -28.21
CA LEU A 19 -6.79 -9.07 -27.26
C LEU A 19 -7.52 -9.21 -25.91
N LEU A 20 -8.55 -10.04 -25.82
CA LEU A 20 -9.33 -10.28 -24.59
C LEU A 20 -8.75 -11.39 -23.71
N SER A 21 -7.65 -12.05 -24.13
CA SER A 21 -7.05 -13.17 -23.40
C SER A 21 -5.86 -12.79 -22.49
N GLY A 22 -5.52 -11.49 -22.39
CA GLY A 22 -4.24 -11.03 -21.85
C GLY A 22 -4.17 -10.70 -20.35
N CYS A 23 -5.28 -10.36 -19.69
CA CYS A 23 -5.25 -10.04 -18.26
C CYS A 23 -5.86 -11.19 -17.45
N LYS A 24 -5.09 -12.27 -17.27
CA LYS A 24 -5.31 -13.13 -16.10
C LYS A 24 -4.91 -12.31 -14.87
N ILE A 25 -5.88 -11.61 -14.30
CA ILE A 25 -5.76 -11.08 -12.94
C ILE A 25 -5.74 -12.31 -12.04
N GLU A 26 -4.53 -12.78 -11.73
CA GLU A 26 -4.32 -13.78 -10.69
C GLU A 26 -4.63 -13.12 -9.36
N TYR A 27 -5.88 -13.22 -8.91
CA TYR A 27 -6.22 -13.06 -7.50
C TYR A 27 -5.60 -14.23 -6.76
N ARG A 28 -4.30 -14.14 -6.44
CA ARG A 28 -3.69 -15.02 -5.46
C ARG A 28 -4.32 -14.66 -4.13
N PHE A 29 -5.30 -15.46 -3.73
CA PHE A 29 -5.75 -15.56 -2.35
C PHE A 29 -4.58 -16.09 -1.50
N ASN A 30 -3.58 -15.24 -1.27
CA ASN A 30 -2.63 -15.40 -0.17
C ASN A 30 -3.40 -14.99 1.08
N GLY A 31 -4.37 -15.80 1.50
CA GLY A 31 -4.76 -15.78 2.91
C GLY A 31 -3.46 -15.96 3.69
N ALA A 32 -3.12 -14.98 4.53
CA ALA A 32 -1.85 -14.92 5.23
C ALA A 32 -1.46 -16.33 5.70
N SER A 33 -0.38 -16.91 5.14
CA SER A 33 0.00 -18.31 5.35
C SER A 33 0.62 -18.55 6.73
N ILE A 34 0.26 -17.72 7.71
CA ILE A 34 0.79 -17.75 9.07
C ILE A 34 0.44 -19.10 9.69
N ASN A 35 1.47 -19.81 10.16
CA ASN A 35 1.28 -21.04 10.91
C ASN A 35 0.75 -20.73 12.31
N TYR A 36 -0.57 -20.77 12.47
CA TYR A 36 -1.24 -20.47 13.75
C TYR A 36 -0.96 -21.48 14.88
N ASN A 37 -0.31 -22.61 14.58
CA ASN A 37 0.15 -23.54 15.63
C ASN A 37 1.40 -22.98 16.32
N GLU A 38 2.23 -22.27 15.58
CA GLU A 38 3.50 -21.70 16.00
C GLU A 38 3.34 -20.26 16.50
N VAL A 39 2.52 -19.46 15.81
CA VAL A 39 2.32 -18.03 16.11
C VAL A 39 0.87 -17.73 16.40
N LYS A 40 0.59 -17.19 17.59
CA LYS A 40 -0.77 -16.97 18.09
C LYS A 40 -1.05 -15.51 18.42
N SER A 41 0.00 -14.73 18.65
CA SER A 41 -0.11 -13.37 19.14
C SER A 41 0.77 -12.39 18.39
N ILE A 42 0.30 -11.15 18.31
CA ILE A 42 1.05 -10.03 17.73
C ILE A 42 1.02 -8.86 18.69
N THR A 43 2.15 -8.18 18.82
CA THR A 43 2.25 -6.87 19.46
C THR A 43 2.47 -5.85 18.35
N ILE A 44 1.65 -4.79 18.36
CA ILE A 44 1.76 -3.65 17.45
C ILE A 44 2.02 -2.45 18.34
N ASP A 45 3.25 -1.95 18.32
CA ASP A 45 3.64 -0.76 19.04
C ASP A 45 3.11 0.50 18.32
N ASN A 46 3.01 1.61 19.05
CA ASN A 46 2.60 2.89 18.46
C ASN A 46 3.67 3.37 17.48
N PHE A 47 3.26 3.84 16.31
CA PHE A 47 4.10 4.45 15.30
C PHE A 47 4.05 5.98 15.43
N PRO A 48 4.96 6.60 16.21
CA PRO A 48 4.96 8.06 16.37
C PRO A 48 5.28 8.76 15.06
N ASN A 49 4.71 9.96 14.90
CA ASN A 49 5.09 10.84 13.80
C ASN A 49 6.41 11.58 14.09
N ARG A 50 7.48 11.22 13.36
CA ARG A 50 8.79 11.87 13.41
C ARG A 50 9.10 12.70 12.16
N ALA A 51 8.15 12.83 11.24
CA ALA A 51 8.31 13.67 10.06
C ALA A 51 8.52 15.14 10.43
N SER A 52 9.29 15.86 9.61
CA SER A 52 9.54 17.30 9.80
C SER A 52 8.26 18.13 9.63
N PHE A 53 7.41 17.76 8.67
CA PHE A 53 6.09 18.35 8.50
C PHE A 53 5.05 17.42 9.14
N GLN A 54 4.33 17.93 10.13
CA GLN A 54 3.40 17.14 10.93
C GLN A 54 1.97 17.53 10.64
N TRP A 55 1.15 16.53 10.36
CA TRP A 55 -0.30 16.66 10.33
C TRP A 55 -0.88 15.81 11.46
N GLY A 56 -1.60 16.46 12.38
CA GLY A 56 -2.00 15.87 13.67
C GLY A 56 -2.74 14.52 13.58
N PRO A 57 -3.72 14.36 12.68
CA PRO A 57 -4.48 13.10 12.56
C PRO A 57 -3.68 11.90 12.02
N MET A 58 -2.56 12.14 11.34
CA MET A 58 -1.83 11.11 10.58
C MET A 58 -1.37 9.92 11.44
N GLU A 59 -0.84 10.21 12.63
CA GLU A 59 -0.38 9.18 13.56
C GLU A 59 -1.53 8.27 13.98
N SER A 60 -2.66 8.86 14.38
CA SER A 60 -3.84 8.10 14.80
C SER A 60 -4.40 7.25 13.65
N MET A 61 -4.55 7.84 12.47
CA MET A 61 -5.05 7.15 11.28
C MET A 61 -4.18 5.94 10.90
N PHE A 62 -2.85 6.09 10.94
CA PHE A 62 -1.93 5.01 10.60
C PHE A 62 -2.03 3.85 11.61
N ASN A 63 -1.96 4.15 12.90
CA ASN A 63 -2.02 3.12 13.94
C ASN A 63 -3.36 2.37 13.97
N LEU A 64 -4.47 3.08 13.72
CA LEU A 64 -5.79 2.48 13.59
C LEU A 64 -5.87 1.55 12.37
N SER A 65 -5.43 2.03 11.20
CA SER A 65 -5.47 1.26 9.95
C SER A 65 -4.59 0.01 10.03
N LEU A 66 -3.40 0.15 10.64
CA LEU A 66 -2.50 -0.98 10.87
C LEU A 66 -3.11 -2.01 11.83
N THR A 67 -3.70 -1.58 12.94
CA THR A 67 -4.34 -2.52 13.87
C THR A 67 -5.51 -3.25 13.21
N ASP A 68 -6.31 -2.52 12.45
CA ASP A 68 -7.51 -2.99 11.77
C ASP A 68 -7.19 -4.01 10.66
N ILE A 69 -6.12 -3.82 9.86
CA ILE A 69 -5.74 -4.83 8.86
C ILE A 69 -5.37 -6.17 9.50
N TYR A 70 -4.60 -6.18 10.59
CA TYR A 70 -4.21 -7.41 11.27
C TYR A 70 -5.41 -8.08 11.95
N ALA A 71 -6.32 -7.29 12.51
CA ALA A 71 -7.56 -7.80 13.10
C ALA A 71 -8.50 -8.44 12.06
N ARG A 72 -8.56 -7.88 10.85
CA ARG A 72 -9.43 -8.40 9.77
C ARG A 72 -8.83 -9.56 8.99
N GLN A 73 -7.53 -9.51 8.71
CA GLN A 73 -6.89 -10.45 7.79
C GLN A 73 -6.15 -11.61 8.48
N THR A 74 -6.02 -11.58 9.81
CA THR A 74 -5.38 -12.65 10.58
C THR A 74 -6.24 -13.14 11.74
N LYS A 75 -5.90 -14.31 12.29
CA LYS A 75 -6.48 -14.84 13.53
C LYS A 75 -5.62 -14.55 14.76
N LEU A 76 -4.61 -13.67 14.63
CA LEU A 76 -3.68 -13.39 15.70
C LEU A 76 -4.37 -12.60 16.81
N LYS A 77 -4.04 -12.93 18.06
CA LYS A 77 -4.48 -12.15 19.22
C LYS A 77 -3.53 -10.97 19.42
N GLN A 78 -4.05 -9.75 19.30
CA GLN A 78 -3.28 -8.57 19.64
C GLN A 78 -3.06 -8.51 21.16
N ILE A 79 -1.81 -8.43 21.58
CA ILE A 79 -1.44 -8.29 23.00
C ILE A 79 -0.45 -7.14 23.19
N ASN A 80 -0.54 -6.47 24.34
CA ASN A 80 0.23 -5.25 24.60
C ASN A 80 1.74 -5.45 24.66
N ARG A 81 2.21 -6.64 25.06
CA ARG A 81 3.63 -6.95 25.21
C ARG A 81 3.88 -8.42 24.97
N ASN A 82 5.09 -8.73 24.51
CA ASN A 82 5.59 -10.09 24.36
C ASN A 82 4.78 -10.97 23.40
N GLY A 83 4.22 -10.37 22.34
CA GLY A 83 3.68 -11.11 21.21
C GLY A 83 4.72 -12.03 20.57
N ASP A 84 4.24 -13.09 19.93
CA ASP A 84 5.07 -13.98 19.11
C ASP A 84 5.67 -13.21 17.91
N LEU A 85 4.88 -12.28 17.37
CA LEU A 85 5.31 -11.26 16.42
C LEU A 85 5.30 -9.89 17.09
N ASN A 86 6.25 -9.04 16.70
CA ASN A 86 6.30 -7.65 17.13
C ASN A 86 6.46 -6.72 15.92
N LEU A 87 5.65 -5.68 15.87
CA LEU A 87 5.73 -4.60 14.89
C LEU A 87 5.97 -3.29 15.62
N SER A 88 7.06 -2.62 15.25
CA SER A 88 7.39 -1.30 15.75
C SER A 88 7.95 -0.44 14.62
N GLY A 89 8.05 0.86 14.86
CA GLY A 89 8.61 1.78 13.87
C GLY A 89 8.12 3.20 14.04
N GLU A 90 8.25 3.99 12.98
CA GLU A 90 7.94 5.43 13.01
C GLU A 90 7.63 5.97 11.62
N ILE A 91 6.80 7.01 11.57
CA ILE A 91 6.57 7.77 10.34
C ILE A 91 7.75 8.72 10.18
N THR A 92 8.61 8.44 9.18
CA THR A 92 9.87 9.14 8.96
C THR A 92 9.75 10.36 8.06
N GLU A 93 8.77 10.36 7.15
CA GLU A 93 8.62 11.41 6.15
C GLU A 93 7.16 11.67 5.82
N TYR A 94 6.82 12.95 5.72
CA TYR A 94 5.62 13.46 5.10
C TYR A 94 6.00 14.76 4.41
N ALA A 95 6.03 14.76 3.08
CA ALA A 95 6.60 15.85 2.30
C ALA A 95 5.79 16.14 1.03
N GLN A 96 5.78 17.40 0.65
CA GLN A 96 5.19 17.89 -0.59
C GLN A 96 6.30 18.29 -1.57
N MET A 97 6.21 17.80 -2.80
CA MET A 97 7.16 18.10 -3.87
C MET A 97 6.40 18.57 -5.12
N ASN A 98 6.87 19.66 -5.73
CA ASN A 98 6.32 20.09 -7.02
C ASN A 98 6.83 19.17 -8.12
N LYS A 99 5.90 18.55 -8.85
CA LYS A 99 6.21 17.76 -10.04
C LYS A 99 6.14 18.71 -11.24
N SER A 100 7.29 19.02 -11.83
CA SER A 100 7.37 19.99 -12.92
C SER A 100 6.66 19.50 -14.19
N VAL A 101 6.17 20.44 -14.98
CA VAL A 101 5.29 20.23 -16.15
C VAL A 101 6.11 20.08 -17.44
N SER A 102 5.61 19.19 -18.32
CA SER A 102 5.95 19.09 -19.74
C SER A 102 5.65 20.39 -20.52
N SER A 103 6.17 20.49 -21.75
CA SER A 103 6.31 21.68 -22.61
C SER A 103 5.07 22.56 -22.86
N ASP A 104 3.88 22.15 -22.44
CA ASP A 104 2.60 22.71 -22.92
C ASP A 104 1.95 23.70 -21.94
N GLY A 105 2.62 24.04 -20.83
CA GLY A 105 2.41 25.30 -20.10
C GLY A 105 1.20 25.43 -19.15
N TYR A 106 0.36 24.41 -18.93
CA TYR A 106 -0.91 24.59 -18.21
C TYR A 106 -1.18 23.74 -16.95
N SER A 107 -0.39 22.71 -16.58
CA SER A 107 -0.74 21.88 -15.41
C SER A 107 0.44 21.54 -14.52
N ALA A 108 0.63 22.31 -13.44
CA ALA A 108 1.53 21.92 -12.36
C ALA A 108 0.85 20.89 -11.45
N MET A 109 1.53 19.77 -11.21
CA MET A 109 1.09 18.76 -10.27
C MET A 109 1.93 18.82 -9.00
N ILE A 110 1.31 18.53 -7.88
CA ILE A 110 1.97 18.43 -6.59
C ILE A 110 1.94 16.97 -6.16
N GLN A 111 3.09 16.44 -5.76
CA GLN A 111 3.23 15.09 -5.23
C GLN A 111 3.38 15.15 -3.71
N LEU A 112 2.48 14.47 -3.00
CA LEU A 112 2.64 14.11 -1.60
C LEU A 112 3.38 12.79 -1.49
N ARG A 113 4.30 12.70 -0.53
CA ARG A 113 5.05 11.50 -0.19
C ARG A 113 4.96 11.23 1.30
N MET A 114 4.66 9.99 1.65
CA MET A 114 4.72 9.48 3.01
C MET A 114 5.69 8.31 3.06
N SER A 115 6.56 8.28 4.08
CA SER A 115 7.49 7.16 4.31
C SER A 115 7.48 6.72 5.77
N VAL A 116 7.32 5.41 5.99
CA VAL A 116 7.28 4.77 7.31
C VAL A 116 8.41 3.76 7.43
N ASN A 117 9.21 3.86 8.50
CA ASN A 117 10.16 2.81 8.84
C ASN A 117 9.46 1.77 9.71
N VAL A 118 9.62 0.50 9.39
CA VAL A 118 8.98 -0.61 10.08
C VAL A 118 10.03 -1.65 10.44
N VAL A 119 10.04 -2.02 11.71
CA VAL A 119 10.81 -3.12 12.27
C VAL A 119 9.83 -4.25 12.60
N PHE A 120 10.05 -5.39 11.98
CA PHE A 120 9.31 -6.62 12.23
C PHE A 120 10.21 -7.64 12.90
N GLU A 121 9.79 -8.12 14.06
CA GLU A 121 10.47 -9.17 14.80
C GLU A 121 9.54 -10.39 14.95
N ASN A 122 10.03 -11.53 14.50
CA ASN A 122 9.41 -12.83 14.68
C ASN A 122 10.23 -13.63 15.70
N ARG A 123 9.64 -13.88 16.88
CA ARG A 123 10.32 -14.61 17.96
C ARG A 123 10.43 -16.10 17.69
N VAL A 124 9.55 -16.65 16.85
CA VAL A 124 9.55 -18.08 16.50
C VAL A 124 10.56 -18.37 15.40
N LYS A 125 10.62 -17.51 14.38
CA LYS A 125 11.55 -17.62 13.26
C LYS A 125 12.31 -16.30 13.05
N PRO A 126 13.39 -16.06 13.80
CA PRO A 126 14.16 -14.82 13.73
C PRO A 126 14.80 -14.53 12.36
N SER A 127 14.91 -15.55 11.49
CA SER A 127 15.39 -15.39 10.11
C SER A 127 14.44 -14.58 9.22
N ASP A 128 13.18 -14.40 9.62
CA ASP A 128 12.20 -13.58 8.91
C ASP A 128 12.17 -12.13 9.42
N ASN A 129 12.99 -11.78 10.41
CA ASN A 129 13.07 -10.41 10.93
C ASN A 129 13.55 -9.45 9.85
N PHE A 130 12.97 -8.25 9.83
CA PHE A 130 13.43 -7.21 8.92
C PHE A 130 13.20 -5.82 9.49
N GLU A 131 14.03 -4.88 9.04
CA GLU A 131 13.79 -3.45 9.15
C GLU A 131 13.77 -2.88 7.73
N ARG A 132 12.65 -2.27 7.34
CA ARG A 132 12.47 -1.72 5.99
C ARG A 132 11.63 -0.46 6.02
N LYS A 133 11.92 0.43 5.08
CA LYS A 133 11.13 1.62 4.82
C LYS A 133 10.11 1.34 3.72
N PHE A 134 8.87 1.70 3.98
CA PHE A 134 7.76 1.67 3.04
C PHE A 134 7.36 3.09 2.70
N SER A 135 6.98 3.33 1.45
CA SER A 135 6.60 4.66 0.99
C SER A 135 5.44 4.59 0.02
N ALA A 136 4.55 5.58 0.11
CA ALA A 136 3.49 5.81 -0.85
C ALA A 136 3.50 7.27 -1.30
N THR A 137 2.98 7.51 -2.50
CA THR A 137 2.86 8.86 -3.04
C THR A 137 1.50 9.07 -3.68
N ARG A 138 0.98 10.29 -3.57
CA ARG A 138 -0.24 10.73 -4.25
C ARG A 138 -0.01 12.06 -4.93
N GLU A 139 -0.69 12.26 -6.05
CA GLU A 139 -0.55 13.48 -6.84
C GLU A 139 -1.90 14.21 -6.88
N PHE A 140 -1.84 15.53 -6.79
CA PHE A 140 -3.02 16.39 -6.93
C PHE A 140 -2.68 17.63 -7.76
N ASP A 141 -3.71 18.25 -8.31
CA ASP A 141 -3.56 19.43 -9.16
C ASP A 141 -3.16 20.65 -8.31
N SER A 142 -2.18 21.44 -8.77
CA SER A 142 -1.73 22.67 -8.08
C SER A 142 -2.81 23.74 -7.91
N THR A 143 -3.92 23.65 -8.65
CA THR A 143 -5.09 24.53 -8.50
C THR A 143 -5.93 24.21 -7.26
N GLN A 144 -5.79 23.01 -6.69
CA GLN A 144 -6.51 22.59 -5.48
C GLN A 144 -5.71 22.97 -4.22
N GLN A 145 -6.40 23.33 -3.14
CA GLN A 145 -5.73 23.57 -1.86
C GLN A 145 -5.43 22.24 -1.18
N LEU A 146 -4.23 22.11 -0.60
CA LEU A 146 -3.83 20.90 0.12
C LEU A 146 -4.87 20.49 1.17
N ASN A 147 -5.40 21.44 1.94
CA ASN A 147 -6.36 21.17 3.02
C ASN A 147 -7.65 20.48 2.53
N ASP A 148 -8.04 20.71 1.26
CA ASP A 148 -9.27 20.15 0.70
C ASP A 148 -9.13 18.68 0.32
N VAL A 149 -7.91 18.24 0.00
CA VAL A 149 -7.61 16.87 -0.48
C VAL A 149 -6.76 16.05 0.47
N GLN A 150 -6.11 16.70 1.45
CA GLN A 150 -5.07 16.10 2.27
C GLN A 150 -5.55 14.85 3.02
N GLU A 151 -6.70 14.91 3.68
CA GLU A 151 -7.19 13.78 4.47
C GLU A 151 -7.42 12.54 3.62
N GLN A 152 -8.07 12.69 2.46
CA GLN A 152 -8.31 11.60 1.52
C GLN A 152 -6.99 11.03 1.00
N LEU A 153 -6.08 11.87 0.52
CA LEU A 153 -4.80 11.42 -0.05
C LEU A 153 -3.92 10.76 1.00
N VAL A 154 -3.92 11.26 2.24
CA VAL A 154 -3.19 10.64 3.35
C VAL A 154 -3.80 9.29 3.71
N GLN A 155 -5.13 9.17 3.78
CA GLN A 155 -5.79 7.87 4.01
C GLN A 155 -5.39 6.86 2.94
N GLU A 156 -5.45 7.23 1.65
CA GLU A 156 -5.05 6.34 0.56
C GLU A 156 -3.57 5.91 0.64
N MET A 157 -2.66 6.82 1.04
CA MET A 157 -1.26 6.48 1.26
C MET A 157 -1.06 5.56 2.47
N ILE A 158 -1.79 5.80 3.55
CA ILE A 158 -1.77 4.95 4.75
C ILE A 158 -2.22 3.53 4.39
N ASP A 159 -3.36 3.39 3.70
CA ASP A 159 -3.90 2.10 3.30
C ASP A 159 -2.89 1.33 2.44
N GLU A 160 -2.27 2.00 1.47
CA GLU A 160 -1.24 1.38 0.62
C GLU A 160 0.00 0.95 1.41
N ILE A 161 0.51 1.78 2.33
CA ILE A 161 1.67 1.42 3.17
C ILE A 161 1.30 0.26 4.09
N VAL A 162 0.12 0.28 4.71
CA VAL A 162 -0.35 -0.78 5.61
C VAL A 162 -0.48 -2.10 4.86
N ASP A 163 -1.00 -2.10 3.63
CA ASP A 163 -1.04 -3.27 2.77
C ASP A 163 0.36 -3.78 2.41
N GLN A 164 1.30 -2.88 2.07
CA GLN A 164 2.69 -3.26 1.79
C GLN A 164 3.35 -3.90 3.02
N VAL A 165 3.16 -3.32 4.20
CA VAL A 165 3.68 -3.84 5.47
C VAL A 165 3.08 -5.21 5.77
N PHE A 166 1.76 -5.34 5.67
CA PHE A 166 1.07 -6.61 5.87
C PHE A 166 1.60 -7.68 4.92
N ASN A 167 1.66 -7.39 3.63
CA ASN A 167 2.18 -8.33 2.65
C ASN A 167 3.64 -8.72 2.95
N ALA A 168 4.48 -7.78 3.40
CA ALA A 168 5.86 -8.08 3.76
C ALA A 168 5.99 -8.99 5.00
N THR A 169 5.09 -8.86 5.98
CA THR A 169 5.09 -9.71 7.17
C THR A 169 4.48 -11.08 6.92
N VAL A 170 3.52 -11.20 5.99
CA VAL A 170 2.83 -12.46 5.71
C VAL A 170 3.40 -13.25 4.51
N ALA A 171 4.26 -12.65 3.68
CA ALA A 171 4.76 -13.30 2.46
C ALA A 171 5.74 -14.46 2.72
N ASN A 172 6.39 -14.53 3.89
CA ASN A 172 7.46 -15.49 4.18
C ASN A 172 7.02 -16.71 5.04
N TRP A 173 5.71 -16.97 5.12
CA TRP A 173 5.15 -18.09 5.90
C TRP A 173 4.84 -19.31 5.03
#